data_AF-A0A3M2F7J4-F1
#
_entry.id   AF-A0A3M2F7J4-F1
#
_cell.length_a   1.000
_cell.length_b   1.000
_cell.length_c   1.000
_cell.angle_alpha   90.00
_cell.angle_beta   90.00
_cell.angle_gamma   90.00
#
_symmetry.space_group_name_H-M   'P 1'
#
loop_
_entity.id
_entity.type
_entity.pdbx_description
1 polymer ?
#
loop_
_entity_poly.entity_id
_entity_poly.type
_entity_poly.pdbx_seq_one_letter_code
_entity_poly.pdbx_strand_id
1 'polypeptide(L)'
;MRNVYACLVHEQPACIRDLVRNLRAVDPASPILLYNGSQNPDLLADRPFFDRYGAVVHPAPKPMHWGRLHGFALDCMRFAATHLPFDVLTIVDSDQLAVRPGYVDRIAEALAGRPDVGLLGNDPARQSPATTIPPARVAHREAGLWRPFLRRFPRGAEAFVHWTFWPSTVFTAAAAAALVEVFDTDAQLQALMQRTRIWATEEVLLPTLVALLGFQVARSPCSYEVVQYRTAYTVPRLRHALRQPDVFWVHPIPRDEHHALRAFIRTTLDDYAAADTAALPALDAPLPDAATEPPLDAEPGPDAMPAPPPAPPLLRTLPILDRMRRVEGWLEDDEADLLIAATAEALRTLPAPHTLVEVGSYCGRSTVVLGSVVQALRARATVVAIDPHEGLVGAADQSLQTGAPTLDRFRRTIARNGLDDVVELIQACSFDVDWDRPISLLLIDGLHDYENVARDVRQFEAHVVPGGFIVFHDYAAYYPGVQRFVDELLAGGTFRRVACARSLMVVQRPVAPTPAGRSRPAEATPHSAQPAPPRVRT
;
A
#
# COMPACT_ATOMS: atom_id res chain seq x y z
N MET A 1 28.34 -3.88 -23.25
CA MET A 1 26.96 -4.32 -22.98
C MET A 1 26.15 -3.10 -22.57
N ARG A 2 24.92 -2.97 -23.07
CA ARG A 2 24.02 -1.85 -22.79
C ARG A 2 23.09 -2.23 -21.65
N ASN A 3 23.10 -1.43 -20.59
CA ASN A 3 22.23 -1.63 -19.43
C ASN A 3 21.23 -0.47 -19.31
N VAL A 4 20.04 -0.74 -18.79
CA VAL A 4 19.07 0.26 -18.36
C VAL A 4 18.78 0.05 -16.88
N TYR A 5 18.91 1.11 -16.08
CA TYR A 5 18.43 1.09 -14.69
C TYR A 5 16.94 1.45 -14.66
N ALA A 6 16.08 0.48 -14.33
CA ALA A 6 14.68 0.74 -14.06
C ALA A 6 14.53 1.05 -12.56
N CYS A 7 14.23 2.30 -12.24
CA CYS A 7 14.15 2.80 -10.88
C CYS A 7 12.70 2.98 -10.46
N LEU A 8 12.23 2.18 -9.51
CA LEU A 8 10.94 2.41 -8.87
C LEU A 8 11.11 3.46 -7.77
N VAL A 9 10.50 4.63 -7.96
CA VAL A 9 10.59 5.75 -7.01
C VAL A 9 9.22 6.13 -6.48
N HIS A 10 9.11 6.33 -5.17
CA HIS A 10 7.80 6.56 -4.57
C HIS A 10 7.80 7.47 -3.31
N GLU A 11 8.87 8.24 -3.07
CA GLU A 11 9.08 8.94 -1.80
C GLU A 11 9.54 10.42 -1.91
N GLN A 12 10.66 10.80 -1.30
CA GLN A 12 11.18 12.17 -1.23
C GLN A 12 11.96 12.54 -2.50
N PRO A 13 11.63 13.67 -3.18
CA PRO A 13 12.36 14.15 -4.36
C PRO A 13 13.88 14.25 -4.15
N ALA A 14 14.34 14.66 -2.97
CA ALA A 14 15.76 14.81 -2.68
C ALA A 14 16.54 13.48 -2.74
N CYS A 15 15.98 12.40 -2.18
CA CYS A 15 16.59 11.07 -2.26
C CYS A 15 16.61 10.53 -3.70
N ILE A 16 15.62 10.88 -4.51
CA ILE A 16 15.57 10.51 -5.93
C ILE A 16 16.66 11.23 -6.70
N ARG A 17 16.85 12.54 -6.46
CA ARG A 17 17.94 13.31 -7.06
C ARG A 17 19.32 12.75 -6.66
N ASP A 18 19.49 12.37 -5.40
CA ASP A 18 20.69 11.70 -4.89
C ASP A 18 20.95 10.36 -5.60
N LEU A 19 19.91 9.53 -5.78
CA LEU A 19 20.00 8.28 -6.56
C LEU A 19 20.40 8.51 -8.02
N VAL A 20 19.80 9.49 -8.70
CA VAL A 20 20.12 9.81 -10.11
C VAL A 20 21.58 10.24 -10.24
N ARG A 21 22.06 11.14 -9.37
CA ARG A 21 23.46 11.56 -9.36
C ARG A 21 24.39 10.39 -9.05
N ASN A 22 24.01 9.52 -8.10
CA ASN A 22 24.76 8.34 -7.74
C ASN A 22 24.94 7.38 -8.93
N LEU A 23 23.85 6.98 -9.58
CA LEU A 23 23.89 6.09 -10.74
C LEU A 23 24.69 6.71 -11.89
N ARG A 24 24.48 8.00 -12.18
CA ARG A 24 25.21 8.69 -13.25
C ARG A 24 26.71 8.80 -12.96
N ALA A 25 27.12 8.96 -11.70
CA ALA A 25 28.52 9.03 -11.32
C ALA A 25 29.25 7.69 -11.48
N VAL A 26 28.58 6.57 -11.19
CA VAL A 26 29.21 5.24 -11.26
C VAL A 26 29.10 4.60 -12.65
N ASP A 27 28.08 4.98 -13.42
CA ASP A 27 27.78 4.41 -14.73
C ASP A 27 27.15 5.48 -15.64
N PRO A 28 27.98 6.29 -16.30
CA PRO A 28 27.52 7.35 -17.16
C PRO A 28 26.90 6.85 -18.48
N ALA A 29 27.10 5.60 -18.86
CA ALA A 29 26.66 5.07 -20.15
C ALA A 29 25.24 4.52 -20.13
N SER A 30 24.76 4.03 -18.98
CA SER A 30 23.41 3.46 -18.86
C SER A 30 22.34 4.55 -18.77
N PRO A 31 21.22 4.42 -19.49
CA PRO A 31 20.01 5.20 -19.23
C PRO A 31 19.43 4.87 -17.84
N ILE A 32 18.87 5.89 -17.20
CA ILE A 32 18.15 5.78 -15.93
C ILE A 32 16.67 6.01 -16.24
N LEU A 33 15.84 4.97 -16.14
CA LEU A 33 14.39 5.04 -16.34
C LEU A 33 13.70 5.16 -14.97
N LEU A 34 13.25 6.37 -14.65
CA LEU A 34 12.50 6.66 -13.43
C LEU A 34 11.03 6.34 -13.63
N TYR A 35 10.49 5.49 -12.76
CA TYR A 35 9.08 5.13 -12.73
C TYR A 35 8.45 5.62 -11.43
N ASN A 36 7.52 6.57 -11.53
CA ASN A 36 6.81 7.10 -10.37
C ASN A 36 5.76 6.09 -9.88
N GLY A 37 6.17 5.25 -8.92
CA GLY A 37 5.28 4.33 -8.22
C GLY A 37 4.49 4.98 -7.10
N SER A 38 4.73 6.26 -6.78
CA SER A 38 3.93 6.98 -5.81
C SER A 38 2.58 7.37 -6.39
N GLN A 39 1.80 8.00 -5.52
CA GLN A 39 0.52 8.58 -5.86
C GLN A 39 0.60 10.11 -5.97
N ASN A 40 1.80 10.67 -5.79
CA ASN A 40 2.11 12.06 -6.04
C ASN A 40 2.54 12.21 -7.50
N PRO A 41 1.71 12.75 -8.40
CA PRO A 41 2.09 12.92 -9.80
C PRO A 41 3.31 13.85 -9.96
N ASP A 42 3.51 14.77 -9.01
CA ASP A 42 4.56 15.79 -9.04
C ASP A 42 5.88 15.31 -8.43
N LEU A 43 5.99 14.04 -8.04
CA LEU A 43 7.21 13.48 -7.45
C LEU A 43 8.45 13.73 -8.32
N LEU A 44 8.25 13.72 -9.64
CA LEU A 44 9.29 13.90 -10.65
C LEU A 44 9.08 15.20 -11.47
N ALA A 45 8.43 16.21 -10.88
CA ALA A 45 8.12 17.47 -11.57
C ALA A 45 9.34 18.30 -11.99
N ASP A 46 10.50 18.10 -11.34
CA ASP A 46 11.77 18.77 -11.63
C ASP A 46 12.44 18.18 -12.89
N ARG A 47 11.74 18.27 -14.03
CA ARG A 47 12.22 17.78 -15.35
C ARG A 47 13.61 18.32 -15.70
N PRO A 48 13.91 19.62 -15.54
CA PRO A 48 15.22 20.15 -15.89
C PRO A 48 16.37 19.47 -15.13
N PHE A 49 16.15 19.09 -13.87
CA PHE A 49 17.15 18.31 -13.13
C PHE A 49 17.37 16.93 -13.75
N PHE A 50 16.29 16.19 -14.05
CA PHE A 50 16.41 14.82 -14.58
C PHE A 50 17.01 14.82 -15.98
N ASP A 51 16.62 15.76 -16.83
CA ASP A 51 17.16 15.93 -18.19
C ASP A 51 18.65 16.23 -18.16
N ARG A 52 19.10 17.09 -17.23
CA ARG A 52 20.54 17.40 -17.03
C ARG A 52 21.38 16.14 -16.78
N TYR A 53 20.83 15.14 -16.10
CA TYR A 53 21.51 13.88 -15.82
C TYR A 53 21.06 12.74 -16.75
N GLY A 54 20.34 13.02 -17.83
CA GLY A 54 19.87 12.03 -18.81
C GLY A 54 18.99 10.94 -18.22
N ALA A 55 18.25 11.27 -17.14
CA ALA A 55 17.28 10.37 -16.55
C ALA A 55 15.95 10.53 -17.29
N VAL A 56 15.45 9.44 -17.85
CA VAL A 56 14.17 9.38 -18.56
C VAL A 56 13.08 9.10 -17.54
N VAL A 57 12.01 9.89 -17.56
CA VAL A 57 10.83 9.56 -16.74
C VAL A 57 9.81 8.84 -17.59
N HIS A 58 9.35 7.70 -17.09
CA HIS A 58 8.32 6.91 -17.75
C HIS A 58 7.07 7.79 -17.99
N PRO A 59 6.51 7.84 -19.20
CA PRO A 59 5.47 8.82 -19.57
C PRO A 59 4.09 8.51 -18.97
N ALA A 60 3.81 7.24 -18.71
CA ALA A 60 2.53 6.79 -18.15
C ALA A 60 2.75 5.84 -16.96
N PRO A 61 3.39 6.31 -15.85
CA PRO A 61 3.63 5.46 -14.70
C PRO A 61 2.32 5.23 -13.95
N LYS A 62 2.17 4.04 -13.38
CA LYS A 62 1.02 3.68 -12.53
C LYS A 62 1.48 3.65 -11.09
N PRO A 63 0.67 4.14 -10.14
CA PRO A 63 0.98 3.96 -8.73
C PRO A 63 1.12 2.48 -8.39
N MET A 64 2.18 2.13 -7.67
CA MET A 64 2.46 0.76 -7.28
C MET A 64 1.92 0.46 -5.89
N HIS A 65 1.50 -0.80 -5.68
CA HIS A 65 1.04 -1.29 -4.39
C HIS A 65 2.09 -2.24 -3.81
N TRP A 66 2.34 -2.15 -2.51
CA TRP A 66 3.27 -3.05 -1.84
C TRP A 66 2.92 -4.52 -2.10
N GLY A 67 3.91 -5.32 -2.48
CA GLY A 67 3.73 -6.72 -2.85
C GLY A 67 3.16 -6.98 -4.25
N ARG A 68 2.93 -5.95 -5.06
CA ARG A 68 2.55 -6.07 -6.49
C ARG A 68 3.33 -5.06 -7.35
N LEU A 69 4.62 -5.28 -7.50
CA LEU A 69 5.53 -4.40 -8.25
C LEU A 69 5.81 -4.90 -9.68
N HIS A 70 5.29 -6.07 -10.09
CA HIS A 70 5.50 -6.61 -11.44
C HIS A 70 5.01 -5.67 -12.54
N GLY A 71 3.96 -4.87 -12.28
CA GLY A 71 3.46 -3.88 -13.23
C GLY A 71 4.51 -2.82 -13.60
N PHE A 72 5.26 -2.32 -12.61
CA PHE A 72 6.39 -1.43 -12.82
C PHE A 72 7.45 -2.09 -13.71
N ALA A 73 7.86 -3.31 -13.40
CA ALA A 73 8.89 -4.01 -14.16
C ALA A 73 8.48 -4.22 -15.62
N LEU A 74 7.25 -4.68 -15.86
CA LEU A 74 6.71 -4.92 -17.20
C LEU A 74 6.53 -3.61 -18.00
N ASP A 75 6.04 -2.54 -17.37
CA ASP A 75 5.92 -1.23 -18.00
C ASP A 75 7.30 -0.70 -18.42
N CYS A 76 8.32 -0.81 -17.54
CA CYS A 76 9.70 -0.46 -17.86
C CYS A 76 10.30 -1.32 -18.97
N MET A 77 10.06 -2.64 -18.97
CA MET A 77 10.50 -3.54 -20.04
C MET A 77 9.89 -3.16 -21.39
N ARG A 78 8.57 -2.86 -21.44
CA ARG A 78 7.88 -2.40 -22.66
C ARG A 78 8.46 -1.09 -23.17
N PHE A 79 8.64 -0.12 -22.27
CA PHE A 79 9.19 1.19 -22.63
C PHE A 79 10.62 1.05 -23.15
N ALA A 80 11.48 0.33 -22.43
CA ALA A 80 12.86 0.12 -22.85
C ALA A 80 12.94 -0.59 -24.20
N ALA A 81 12.16 -1.65 -24.43
CA ALA A 81 12.18 -2.40 -25.69
C ALA A 81 11.85 -1.54 -26.92
N THR A 82 11.11 -0.44 -26.73
CA THR A 82 10.69 0.46 -27.81
C THR A 82 11.61 1.68 -27.95
N HIS A 83 12.14 2.19 -26.84
CA HIS A 83 12.78 3.52 -26.80
C HIS A 83 14.25 3.52 -26.38
N LEU A 84 14.72 2.45 -25.73
CA LEU A 84 16.05 2.39 -25.14
C LEU A 84 16.77 1.12 -25.61
N PRO A 85 17.89 1.22 -26.35
CA PRO A 85 18.67 0.04 -26.68
C PRO A 85 19.25 -0.59 -25.39
N PHE A 86 18.83 -1.81 -25.05
CA PHE A 86 19.34 -2.50 -23.88
C PHE A 86 19.61 -3.98 -24.18
N ASP A 87 20.69 -4.50 -23.59
CA ASP A 87 20.98 -5.93 -23.55
C ASP A 87 20.49 -6.51 -22.21
N VAL A 88 20.52 -5.69 -21.15
CA VAL A 88 20.02 -6.02 -19.81
C VAL A 88 19.27 -4.85 -19.16
N LEU A 89 18.30 -5.16 -18.31
CA LEU A 89 17.55 -4.20 -17.50
C LEU A 89 17.73 -4.56 -16.03
N THR A 90 18.31 -3.64 -15.26
CA THR A 90 18.55 -3.79 -13.82
C THR A 90 17.48 -3.07 -13.03
N ILE A 91 16.84 -3.80 -12.11
CA ILE A 91 15.88 -3.26 -11.16
C ILE A 91 16.60 -2.54 -10.01
N VAL A 92 16.21 -1.30 -9.75
CA VAL A 92 16.76 -0.46 -8.68
C VAL A 92 15.64 0.10 -7.82
N ASP A 93 15.69 -0.16 -6.52
CA ASP A 93 14.76 0.44 -5.56
C ASP A 93 15.24 1.83 -5.12
N SER A 94 14.32 2.65 -4.65
CA SER A 94 14.60 4.05 -4.30
C SER A 94 15.41 4.26 -3.00
N ASP A 95 15.48 3.23 -2.16
CA ASP A 95 16.41 3.09 -1.04
C ASP A 95 17.64 2.21 -1.36
N GLN A 96 17.99 2.07 -2.64
CA GLN A 96 19.24 1.45 -3.07
C GLN A 96 20.25 2.51 -3.50
N LEU A 97 21.55 2.28 -3.26
CA LEU A 97 22.62 3.10 -3.84
C LEU A 97 23.74 2.22 -4.38
N ALA A 98 24.31 2.63 -5.52
CA ALA A 98 25.53 2.07 -6.05
C ALA A 98 26.75 2.63 -5.32
N VAL A 99 27.79 1.81 -5.18
CA VAL A 99 28.95 2.15 -4.35
C VAL A 99 30.28 2.15 -5.09
N ARG A 100 30.28 1.76 -6.37
CA ARG A 100 31.45 1.83 -7.26
C ARG A 100 31.08 1.68 -8.75
N PRO A 101 31.93 2.16 -9.68
CA PRO A 101 31.87 1.82 -11.10
C PRO A 101 32.18 0.34 -11.40
N GLY A 102 31.89 -0.11 -12.62
CA GLY A 102 32.23 -1.46 -13.12
C GLY A 102 31.13 -2.52 -12.95
N TYR A 103 29.93 -2.12 -12.49
CA TYR A 103 28.80 -3.03 -12.33
C TYR A 103 28.41 -3.69 -13.66
N VAL A 104 28.28 -2.90 -14.73
CA VAL A 104 27.86 -3.40 -16.05
C VAL A 104 28.90 -4.37 -16.62
N ASP A 105 30.19 -4.09 -16.47
CA ASP A 105 31.26 -5.00 -16.90
C ASP A 105 31.17 -6.35 -16.17
N ARG A 106 30.93 -6.32 -14.86
CA ARG A 106 30.75 -7.52 -14.04
C ARG A 106 29.54 -8.36 -14.48
N ILE A 107 28.43 -7.72 -14.86
CA ILE A 107 27.26 -8.39 -15.42
C ILE A 107 27.57 -8.95 -16.82
N ALA A 108 28.30 -8.21 -17.65
CA ALA A 108 28.67 -8.64 -18.99
C ALA A 108 29.55 -9.90 -18.95
N GLU A 109 30.53 -9.95 -18.05
CA GLU A 109 31.35 -11.14 -17.79
C GLU A 109 30.51 -12.35 -17.38
N ALA A 110 29.50 -12.15 -16.53
CA ALA A 110 28.65 -13.23 -16.05
C ALA A 110 27.69 -13.80 -17.11
N LEU A 111 27.38 -13.01 -18.14
CA LEU A 111 26.53 -13.39 -19.27
C LEU A 111 27.33 -13.83 -20.50
N ALA A 112 28.65 -13.56 -20.54
CA ALA A 112 29.50 -13.93 -21.65
C ALA A 112 29.42 -15.43 -21.95
N GLY A 113 29.03 -15.78 -23.19
CA GLY A 113 28.87 -17.17 -23.63
C GLY A 113 27.66 -17.91 -23.03
N ARG A 114 26.72 -17.22 -22.37
CA ARG A 114 25.54 -17.81 -21.72
C ARG A 114 24.24 -17.18 -22.25
N PRO A 115 23.90 -17.39 -23.53
CA PRO A 115 22.75 -16.75 -24.19
C PRO A 115 21.40 -17.23 -23.66
N ASP A 116 21.38 -18.33 -22.91
CA ASP A 116 20.20 -18.95 -22.30
C ASP A 116 19.82 -18.31 -20.94
N VAL A 117 20.66 -17.45 -20.36
CA VAL A 117 20.34 -16.76 -19.11
C VAL A 117 19.29 -15.68 -19.34
N GLY A 118 18.18 -15.79 -18.62
CA GLY A 118 17.10 -14.80 -18.64
C GLY A 118 17.12 -13.83 -17.47
N LEU A 119 17.60 -14.31 -16.30
CA LEU A 119 17.59 -13.54 -15.06
C LEU A 119 18.83 -13.80 -14.23
N LEU A 120 19.42 -12.73 -13.67
CA LEU A 120 20.41 -12.81 -12.60
C LEU A 120 19.78 -12.32 -11.29
N GLY A 121 19.73 -13.19 -10.29
CA GLY A 121 19.15 -12.93 -8.98
C GLY A 121 20.02 -13.47 -7.83
N ASN A 122 19.59 -13.30 -6.59
CA ASN A 122 20.37 -13.74 -5.42
C ASN A 122 20.39 -15.27 -5.24
N ASP A 123 19.33 -15.96 -5.65
CA ASP A 123 19.21 -17.42 -5.53
C ASP A 123 18.79 -18.05 -6.88
N PRO A 124 19.67 -18.82 -7.54
CA PRO A 124 19.31 -19.52 -8.76
C PRO A 124 18.43 -20.76 -8.51
N ALA A 125 18.36 -21.23 -7.25
CA ALA A 125 17.70 -22.47 -6.93
C ALA A 125 16.18 -22.33 -6.94
N ARG A 126 15.52 -23.40 -7.35
CA ARG A 126 14.08 -23.56 -7.15
C ARG A 126 13.78 -23.69 -5.66
N GLN A 127 12.75 -22.99 -5.21
CA GLN A 127 12.24 -23.05 -3.86
C GLN A 127 11.45 -24.34 -3.64
N SER A 128 11.89 -25.16 -2.70
CA SER A 128 11.18 -26.37 -2.31
C SER A 128 9.89 -26.04 -1.54
N PRO A 129 8.94 -26.99 -1.40
CA PRO A 129 7.77 -26.80 -0.54
C PRO A 129 8.10 -26.50 0.93
N ALA A 130 9.33 -26.80 1.38
CA ALA A 130 9.83 -26.50 2.72
C ALA A 130 10.50 -25.11 2.83
N THR A 131 10.43 -24.28 1.79
CA THR A 131 11.03 -22.93 1.79
C THR A 131 10.52 -22.08 2.96
N THR A 132 11.42 -21.30 3.55
CA THR A 132 11.10 -20.32 4.59
C THR A 132 10.72 -18.96 4.01
N ILE A 133 10.90 -18.76 2.69
CA ILE A 133 10.57 -17.51 1.99
C ILE A 133 9.04 -17.34 1.94
N PRO A 134 8.47 -16.33 2.61
CA PRO A 134 7.02 -16.20 2.75
C PRO A 134 6.22 -16.17 1.45
N PRO A 135 6.56 -15.37 0.41
CA PRO A 135 5.78 -15.33 -0.82
C PRO A 135 5.87 -16.66 -1.61
N ALA A 136 7.01 -17.34 -1.57
CA ALA A 136 7.17 -18.67 -2.17
C ALA A 136 6.34 -19.75 -1.45
N ARG A 137 6.14 -19.66 -0.12
CA ARG A 137 5.21 -20.54 0.61
C ARG A 137 3.76 -20.38 0.16
N VAL A 138 3.33 -19.14 -0.11
CA VAL A 138 1.99 -18.87 -0.65
C VAL A 138 1.85 -19.50 -2.03
N ALA A 139 2.87 -19.36 -2.89
CA ALA A 139 2.87 -19.99 -4.21
C ALA A 139 2.71 -21.52 -4.13
N HIS A 140 3.41 -22.18 -3.22
CA HIS A 140 3.25 -23.63 -2.98
C HIS A 140 1.85 -24.01 -2.48
N ARG A 141 1.22 -23.20 -1.61
CA ARG A 141 -0.19 -23.42 -1.20
C ARG A 141 -1.16 -23.28 -2.38
N GLU A 142 -0.82 -22.43 -3.35
CA GLU A 142 -1.59 -22.25 -4.58
C GLU A 142 -1.19 -23.22 -5.71
N ALA A 143 -0.34 -24.21 -5.47
CA ALA A 143 0.11 -25.13 -6.53
C ALA A 143 -1.05 -25.82 -7.28
N GLY A 144 -2.19 -26.04 -6.62
CA GLY A 144 -3.42 -26.53 -7.27
C GLY A 144 -4.02 -25.53 -8.27
N LEU A 145 -4.04 -24.24 -7.92
CA LEU A 145 -4.52 -23.15 -8.76
C LEU A 145 -3.65 -22.96 -10.01
N TRP A 146 -2.33 -23.03 -9.84
CA TRP A 146 -1.35 -22.83 -10.93
C TRP A 146 -1.16 -24.05 -11.82
N ARG A 147 -1.50 -25.26 -11.33
CA ARG A 147 -1.28 -26.53 -12.05
C ARG A 147 -1.77 -26.55 -13.51
N PRO A 148 -2.97 -26.05 -13.86
CA PRO A 148 -3.45 -26.06 -15.24
C PRO A 148 -2.57 -25.22 -16.16
N PHE A 149 -2.06 -24.09 -15.68
CA PHE A 149 -1.15 -23.22 -16.44
C PHE A 149 0.22 -23.88 -16.59
N LEU A 150 0.79 -24.40 -15.49
CA LEU A 150 2.11 -25.04 -15.49
C LEU A 150 2.20 -26.25 -16.44
N ARG A 151 1.11 -27.00 -16.65
CA ARG A 151 1.08 -28.14 -17.57
C ARG A 151 1.29 -27.78 -19.05
N ARG A 152 1.15 -26.50 -19.41
CA ARG A 152 1.37 -26.01 -20.77
C ARG A 152 2.86 -25.89 -21.12
N PHE A 153 3.73 -25.87 -20.13
CA PHE A 153 5.17 -25.69 -20.30
C PHE A 153 5.91 -27.01 -20.13
N PRO A 154 6.94 -27.29 -20.95
CA PRO A 154 7.85 -28.41 -20.73
C PRO A 154 8.43 -28.34 -19.31
N ARG A 155 8.24 -29.40 -18.51
CA ARG A 155 8.70 -29.46 -17.11
C ARG A 155 8.13 -28.32 -16.24
N GLY A 156 6.96 -27.76 -16.55
CA GLY A 156 6.45 -26.58 -15.83
C GLY A 156 6.19 -26.81 -14.33
N ALA A 157 5.85 -28.04 -13.93
CA ALA A 157 5.77 -28.40 -12.50
C ALA A 157 7.14 -28.39 -11.79
N GLU A 158 8.22 -28.61 -12.55
CA GLU A 158 9.59 -28.58 -12.04
C GLU A 158 10.17 -27.16 -12.02
N ALA A 159 9.65 -26.23 -12.84
CA ALA A 159 10.04 -24.82 -12.80
C ALA A 159 9.36 -24.05 -11.65
N PHE A 160 8.19 -24.50 -11.17
CA PHE A 160 7.51 -23.87 -10.05
C PHE A 160 8.13 -24.36 -8.71
N VAL A 161 8.63 -23.51 -7.80
CA VAL A 161 8.61 -22.03 -7.75
C VAL A 161 10.04 -21.49 -7.71
N HIS A 162 10.36 -20.48 -8.51
CA HIS A 162 11.56 -19.67 -8.31
C HIS A 162 11.25 -18.43 -7.46
N TRP A 163 12.27 -17.92 -6.76
CA TRP A 163 12.21 -16.66 -6.05
C TRP A 163 13.52 -15.89 -6.22
N THR A 164 13.45 -14.57 -6.32
CA THR A 164 14.60 -13.67 -6.21
C THR A 164 14.26 -12.52 -5.28
N PHE A 165 15.22 -12.06 -4.50
CA PHE A 165 15.08 -10.79 -3.77
C PHE A 165 15.08 -9.64 -4.78
N TRP A 166 14.09 -8.76 -4.70
CA TRP A 166 13.77 -7.79 -5.75
C TRP A 166 14.93 -6.85 -6.14
N PRO A 167 15.57 -6.13 -5.19
CA PRO A 167 16.59 -5.14 -5.53
C PRO A 167 17.80 -5.76 -6.23
N SER A 168 18.35 -5.06 -7.23
CA SER A 168 19.48 -5.51 -8.05
C SER A 168 19.21 -6.69 -9.00
N THR A 169 17.96 -7.12 -9.15
CA THR A 169 17.60 -8.18 -10.12
C THR A 169 17.85 -7.70 -11.54
N VAL A 170 18.45 -8.55 -12.38
CA VAL A 170 18.75 -8.21 -13.79
C VAL A 170 17.99 -9.13 -14.72
N PHE A 171 17.31 -8.57 -15.71
CA PHE A 171 16.65 -9.30 -16.79
C PHE A 171 17.41 -9.09 -18.10
N THR A 172 17.65 -10.15 -18.87
CA THR A 172 18.16 -9.99 -20.25
C THR A 172 17.04 -9.51 -21.18
N ALA A 173 17.40 -8.82 -22.25
CA ALA A 173 16.42 -8.28 -23.21
C ALA A 173 15.49 -9.36 -23.78
N ALA A 174 16.01 -10.55 -24.07
CA ALA A 174 15.22 -11.67 -24.56
C ALA A 174 14.18 -12.16 -23.54
N ALA A 175 14.56 -12.30 -22.27
CA ALA A 175 13.63 -12.70 -21.22
C ALA A 175 12.62 -11.59 -20.88
N ALA A 176 13.05 -10.32 -20.90
CA ALA A 176 12.16 -9.18 -20.72
C ALA A 176 11.06 -9.13 -21.81
N ALA A 177 11.45 -9.34 -23.08
CA ALA A 177 10.50 -9.39 -24.19
C ALA A 177 9.49 -10.54 -24.04
N ALA A 178 9.97 -11.75 -23.70
CA ALA A 178 9.11 -12.91 -23.51
C ALA A 178 8.16 -12.76 -22.30
N LEU A 179 8.61 -12.12 -21.22
CA LEU A 179 7.77 -11.78 -20.07
C LEU A 179 6.66 -10.80 -20.46
N VAL A 180 7.00 -9.72 -21.16
CA VAL A 180 6.00 -8.76 -21.67
C VAL A 180 4.96 -9.48 -22.54
N GLU A 181 5.42 -10.29 -23.50
CA GLU A 181 4.53 -11.01 -24.41
C GLU A 181 3.55 -11.92 -23.66
N VAL A 182 4.02 -12.74 -22.71
CA VAL A 182 3.14 -13.66 -21.98
C VAL A 182 2.15 -12.92 -21.08
N PHE A 183 2.54 -11.81 -20.44
CA PHE A 183 1.61 -11.02 -19.63
C PHE A 183 0.54 -10.30 -20.47
N ASP A 184 0.91 -9.84 -21.66
CA ASP A 184 0.00 -9.07 -22.52
C ASP A 184 -0.96 -9.97 -23.31
N THR A 185 -0.56 -11.20 -23.64
CA THR A 185 -1.33 -12.07 -24.56
C THR A 185 -1.94 -13.31 -23.91
N ASP A 186 -1.43 -13.80 -22.77
CA ASP A 186 -1.88 -15.05 -22.18
C ASP A 186 -3.11 -14.85 -21.26
N ALA A 187 -4.29 -15.11 -21.80
CA ALA A 187 -5.56 -14.98 -21.06
C ALA A 187 -5.63 -15.83 -19.78
N GLN A 188 -4.95 -16.99 -19.73
CA GLN A 188 -4.95 -17.83 -18.54
C GLN A 188 -4.08 -17.24 -17.45
N LEU A 189 -2.89 -16.72 -17.80
CA LEU A 189 -2.04 -15.99 -16.87
C LEU A 189 -2.79 -14.76 -16.32
N GLN A 190 -3.43 -13.97 -17.19
CA GLN A 190 -4.21 -12.80 -16.78
C GLN A 190 -5.33 -13.16 -15.79
N ALA A 191 -6.06 -14.25 -16.05
CA ALA A 191 -7.06 -14.77 -15.12
C ALA A 191 -6.46 -15.28 -13.80
N LEU A 192 -5.26 -15.86 -13.82
CA LEU A 192 -4.54 -16.26 -12.62
C LEU A 192 -4.10 -15.05 -11.80
N MET A 193 -3.61 -13.98 -12.44
CA MET A 193 -3.19 -12.74 -11.77
C MET A 193 -4.32 -12.06 -10.99
N GLN A 194 -5.58 -12.23 -11.45
CA GLN A 194 -6.78 -11.75 -10.75
C GLN A 194 -7.16 -12.60 -9.53
N ARG A 195 -6.71 -13.86 -9.46
CA ARG A 195 -7.13 -14.84 -8.45
C ARG A 195 -6.05 -15.17 -7.42
N THR A 196 -4.78 -15.05 -7.81
CA THR A 196 -3.64 -15.39 -6.96
C THR A 196 -3.53 -14.44 -5.77
N ARG A 197 -3.20 -15.02 -4.62
CA ARG A 197 -2.86 -14.34 -3.37
C ARG A 197 -1.34 -14.27 -3.16
N ILE A 198 -0.54 -14.73 -4.12
CA ILE A 198 0.91 -14.52 -4.10
C ILE A 198 1.15 -13.00 -4.06
N TRP A 199 1.84 -12.56 -3.03
CA TRP A 199 2.37 -11.19 -2.90
C TRP A 199 3.88 -11.22 -3.17
N ALA A 200 4.50 -10.06 -3.34
CA ALA A 200 5.82 -9.94 -3.95
C ALA A 200 5.86 -10.69 -5.30
N THR A 201 4.82 -10.46 -6.10
CA THR A 201 4.60 -11.13 -7.39
C THR A 201 5.80 -11.04 -8.33
N GLU A 202 6.51 -9.94 -8.29
CA GLU A 202 7.74 -9.66 -9.02
C GLU A 202 8.90 -10.55 -8.58
N GLU A 203 8.97 -10.89 -7.30
CA GLU A 203 10.00 -11.75 -6.72
C GLU A 203 9.73 -13.23 -7.00
N VAL A 204 8.47 -13.63 -7.21
CA VAL A 204 8.08 -15.03 -7.38
C VAL A 204 7.70 -15.37 -8.82
N LEU A 205 6.76 -14.61 -9.40
CA LEU A 205 6.18 -14.94 -10.70
C LEU A 205 7.13 -14.60 -11.85
N LEU A 206 7.83 -13.47 -11.80
CA LEU A 206 8.77 -13.14 -12.88
C LEU A 206 9.90 -14.16 -13.01
N PRO A 207 10.68 -14.53 -11.96
CA PRO A 207 11.71 -15.56 -12.12
C PRO A 207 11.13 -16.94 -12.45
N THR A 208 9.93 -17.26 -11.95
CA THR A 208 9.27 -18.52 -12.31
C THR A 208 8.86 -18.55 -13.78
N LEU A 209 8.33 -17.45 -14.32
CA LEU A 209 7.96 -17.33 -15.72
C LEU A 209 9.19 -17.31 -16.63
N VAL A 210 10.29 -16.66 -16.22
CA VAL A 210 11.59 -16.76 -16.92
C VAL A 210 11.99 -18.23 -17.11
N ALA A 211 11.92 -19.04 -16.04
CA ALA A 211 12.22 -20.46 -16.11
C ALA A 211 11.22 -21.24 -16.99
N LEU A 212 9.91 -20.94 -16.89
CA LEU A 212 8.87 -21.58 -17.70
C LEU A 212 9.01 -21.27 -19.20
N LEU A 213 9.47 -20.07 -19.54
CA LEU A 213 9.70 -19.61 -20.91
C LEU A 213 11.02 -20.15 -21.51
N GLY A 214 11.73 -21.01 -20.78
CA GLY A 214 12.91 -21.72 -21.27
C GLY A 214 14.25 -21.03 -20.98
N PHE A 215 14.25 -19.93 -20.22
CA PHE A 215 15.47 -19.24 -19.83
C PHE A 215 16.02 -19.75 -18.48
N GLN A 216 17.33 -19.66 -18.29
CA GLN A 216 17.99 -19.96 -17.03
C GLN A 216 17.81 -18.78 -16.04
N VAL A 217 17.38 -19.11 -14.82
CA VAL A 217 17.54 -18.24 -13.64
C VAL A 217 18.90 -18.52 -13.01
N ALA A 218 19.78 -17.52 -13.02
CA ALA A 218 21.17 -17.65 -12.61
C ALA A 218 21.52 -16.75 -11.41
N ARG A 219 22.60 -17.12 -10.70
CA ARG A 219 23.11 -16.33 -9.57
C ARG A 219 23.78 -15.06 -10.10
N SER A 220 23.45 -13.93 -9.50
CA SER A 220 24.13 -12.66 -9.73
C SER A 220 25.62 -12.76 -9.38
N PRO A 221 26.51 -12.16 -10.18
CA PRO A 221 27.94 -12.12 -9.90
C PRO A 221 28.32 -11.11 -8.80
N CYS A 222 27.34 -10.35 -8.28
CA CYS A 222 27.50 -9.34 -7.23
C CYS A 222 27.08 -9.89 -5.86
N SER A 223 27.75 -9.42 -4.81
CA SER A 223 27.45 -9.79 -3.43
C SER A 223 26.16 -9.12 -2.92
N TYR A 224 25.33 -9.91 -2.24
CA TYR A 224 24.12 -9.46 -1.54
C TYR A 224 24.35 -9.26 -0.03
N GLU A 225 25.61 -9.22 0.44
CA GLU A 225 25.92 -9.05 1.88
C GLU A 225 25.26 -7.80 2.48
N VAL A 226 25.21 -6.72 1.71
CA VAL A 226 24.61 -5.44 2.09
C VAL A 226 23.40 -5.07 1.22
N VAL A 227 22.78 -6.08 0.58
CA VAL A 227 21.51 -5.97 -0.15
C VAL A 227 20.53 -6.94 0.53
N GLN A 228 19.93 -6.50 1.63
CA GLN A 228 19.10 -7.36 2.48
C GLN A 228 17.75 -6.71 2.78
N TYR A 229 16.77 -7.52 3.18
CA TYR A 229 15.46 -7.03 3.56
C TYR A 229 15.49 -6.40 4.96
N ARG A 230 14.97 -5.16 5.10
CA ARG A 230 14.78 -4.44 6.38
C ARG A 230 15.99 -4.46 7.32
N THR A 231 17.21 -4.47 6.78
CA THR A 231 18.43 -4.50 7.58
C THR A 231 18.96 -3.09 7.81
N ALA A 232 19.22 -2.75 9.07
CA ALA A 232 19.89 -1.50 9.41
C ALA A 232 21.42 -1.67 9.32
N TYR A 233 22.08 -0.75 8.62
CA TYR A 233 23.53 -0.71 8.49
C TYR A 233 24.13 0.46 9.27
N THR A 234 25.40 0.31 9.65
CA THR A 234 26.22 1.39 10.20
C THR A 234 27.34 1.73 9.23
N VAL A 235 27.87 2.96 9.30
CA VAL A 235 29.01 3.36 8.47
C VAL A 235 30.21 2.41 8.60
N PRO A 236 30.62 1.96 9.81
CA PRO A 236 31.69 0.96 9.93
C PRO A 236 31.39 -0.37 9.22
N ARG A 237 30.14 -0.85 9.27
CA ARG A 237 29.73 -2.08 8.56
C ARG A 237 29.79 -1.89 7.05
N LEU A 238 29.27 -0.78 6.52
CA LEU A 238 29.39 -0.49 5.09
C LEU A 238 30.85 -0.38 4.66
N ARG A 239 31.68 0.36 5.40
CA ARG A 239 33.12 0.46 5.12
C ARG A 239 33.81 -0.91 5.08
N HIS A 240 33.36 -1.86 5.91
CA HIS A 240 33.85 -3.24 5.86
C HIS A 240 33.44 -3.94 4.56
N ALA A 241 32.14 -3.96 4.25
CA ALA A 241 31.61 -4.64 3.06
C ALA A 241 32.18 -4.06 1.76
N LEU A 242 32.37 -2.74 1.70
CA LEU A 242 32.93 -2.04 0.54
C LEU A 242 34.39 -2.41 0.22
N ARG A 243 35.09 -3.17 1.07
CA ARG A 243 36.40 -3.70 0.69
C ARG A 243 36.32 -4.89 -0.26
N GLN A 244 35.16 -5.54 -0.36
CA GLN A 244 34.97 -6.66 -1.28
C GLN A 244 34.75 -6.14 -2.70
N PRO A 245 35.44 -6.70 -3.72
CA PRO A 245 35.38 -6.20 -5.10
C PRO A 245 34.01 -6.40 -5.76
N ASP A 246 33.23 -7.37 -5.31
CA ASP A 246 31.94 -7.78 -5.86
C ASP A 246 30.72 -7.09 -5.18
N VAL A 247 30.94 -6.19 -4.23
CA VAL A 247 29.88 -5.37 -3.62
C VAL A 247 29.65 -4.09 -4.45
N PHE A 248 28.55 -4.07 -5.20
CA PHE A 248 28.17 -2.93 -6.06
C PHE A 248 26.98 -2.13 -5.53
N TRP A 249 26.15 -2.72 -4.68
CA TRP A 249 24.89 -2.15 -4.21
C TRP A 249 24.81 -2.19 -2.69
N VAL A 250 24.09 -1.22 -2.13
CA VAL A 250 23.63 -1.25 -0.74
C VAL A 250 22.13 -1.03 -0.70
N HIS A 251 21.40 -1.88 0.02
CA HIS A 251 19.98 -1.76 0.28
C HIS A 251 19.59 -2.46 1.61
N PRO A 252 18.75 -1.84 2.46
CA PRO A 252 18.15 -0.53 2.28
C PRO A 252 19.06 0.59 2.82
N ILE A 253 18.98 1.76 2.19
CA ILE A 253 19.53 3.02 2.66
C ILE A 253 18.38 3.94 3.08
N PRO A 254 18.35 4.45 4.33
CA PRO A 254 17.28 5.32 4.80
C PRO A 254 16.97 6.47 3.84
N ARG A 255 15.67 6.72 3.65
CA ARG A 255 15.10 7.72 2.73
C ARG A 255 15.11 9.12 3.36
N ASP A 256 16.31 9.55 3.74
CA ASP A 256 16.63 10.87 4.28
C ASP A 256 17.95 11.32 3.64
N GLU A 257 17.93 12.41 2.87
CA GLU A 257 19.09 12.92 2.12
C GLU A 257 20.29 13.29 3.00
N HIS A 258 20.04 13.57 4.28
CA HIS A 258 21.04 13.92 5.28
C HIS A 258 21.51 12.71 6.10
N HIS A 259 20.98 11.52 5.82
CA HIS A 259 21.34 10.32 6.57
C HIS A 259 22.84 9.98 6.40
N ALA A 260 23.48 9.59 7.52
CA ALA A 260 24.92 9.33 7.56
C ALA A 260 25.40 8.28 6.54
N LEU A 261 24.58 7.28 6.22
CA LEU A 261 24.93 6.27 5.20
C LEU A 261 24.95 6.85 3.78
N ARG A 262 24.01 7.75 3.42
CA ARG A 262 24.00 8.43 2.12
C ARG A 262 25.20 9.35 2.01
N ALA A 263 25.44 10.17 3.04
CA ALA A 263 26.62 11.03 3.10
C ALA A 263 27.92 10.23 2.93
N PHE A 264 28.05 9.09 3.63
CA PHE A 264 29.22 8.22 3.50
C PHE A 264 29.44 7.69 2.07
N ILE A 265 28.39 7.18 1.41
CA ILE A 265 28.48 6.69 0.02
C ILE A 265 28.81 7.85 -0.93
N ARG A 266 28.15 8.99 -0.76
CA ARG A 266 28.37 10.20 -1.56
C ARG A 266 29.82 10.68 -1.47
N THR A 267 30.37 10.81 -0.28
CA THR A 267 31.78 11.19 -0.07
C THR A 267 32.76 10.12 -0.61
N THR A 268 32.41 8.84 -0.53
CA THR A 268 33.25 7.76 -1.09
C THR A 268 33.34 7.84 -2.62
N LEU A 269 32.33 8.44 -3.26
CA LEU A 269 32.24 8.63 -4.71
C LEU A 269 32.48 10.10 -5.11
N ASP A 270 33.34 10.80 -4.35
CA ASP A 270 33.79 12.17 -4.63
C ASP A 270 32.63 13.15 -4.87
N ASP A 271 31.62 13.09 -3.99
CA ASP A 271 30.39 13.88 -4.05
C ASP A 271 29.66 13.83 -5.40
N TYR A 272 29.81 12.70 -6.10
CA TYR A 272 29.28 12.45 -7.43
C TYR A 272 29.79 13.43 -8.49
N ALA A 273 30.99 14.02 -8.33
CA ALA A 273 31.56 14.98 -9.28
C ALA A 273 31.60 14.47 -10.72
N ALA A 274 31.82 13.16 -10.91
CA ALA A 274 31.79 12.51 -12.23
C ALA A 274 30.43 12.66 -12.94
N ALA A 275 29.32 12.74 -12.20
CA ALA A 275 27.99 12.89 -12.79
C ALA A 275 27.79 14.26 -13.46
N ASP A 276 28.48 15.30 -12.98
CA ASP A 276 28.33 16.67 -13.49
C ASP A 276 29.07 16.93 -14.80
N THR A 277 29.99 16.02 -15.19
CA THR A 277 30.82 16.14 -16.40
C THR A 277 30.58 15.03 -17.43
N ALA A 278 29.77 14.03 -17.08
CA ALA A 278 29.48 12.89 -17.93
C ALA A 278 28.69 13.28 -19.19
N ALA A 279 29.07 12.71 -20.34
CA ALA A 279 28.25 12.79 -21.55
C ALA A 279 26.93 12.02 -21.34
N LEU A 280 25.84 12.57 -21.89
CA LEU A 280 24.53 11.92 -21.82
C LEU A 280 24.47 10.70 -22.74
N PRO A 281 23.77 9.63 -22.35
CA PRO A 281 23.59 8.45 -23.20
C PRO A 281 22.78 8.80 -24.45
N ALA A 282 23.12 8.17 -25.57
CA ALA A 282 22.36 8.30 -26.81
C ALA A 282 20.99 7.62 -26.67
N LEU A 283 19.95 8.28 -27.17
CA LEU A 283 18.59 7.73 -27.29
C LEU A 283 18.37 7.32 -28.76
N ASP A 284 17.81 6.14 -28.99
CA ASP A 284 17.56 5.62 -30.35
C ASP A 284 16.33 6.25 -31.02
N ALA A 285 15.39 6.76 -30.20
CA ALA A 285 14.17 7.42 -30.66
C ALA A 285 13.90 8.68 -29.82
N PRO A 286 13.22 9.70 -30.39
CA PRO A 286 12.69 10.81 -29.61
C PRO A 286 11.83 10.25 -28.47
N LEU A 287 12.04 10.76 -27.25
CA LEU A 287 11.15 10.44 -26.15
C LEU A 287 9.76 10.95 -26.51
N PRO A 288 8.68 10.18 -26.26
CA PRO A 288 7.35 10.71 -26.41
C PRO A 288 7.21 11.94 -25.50
N ASP A 289 6.79 13.07 -26.07
CA ASP A 289 6.35 14.21 -25.25
C ASP A 289 5.34 13.67 -24.24
N ALA A 290 5.51 14.02 -22.96
CA ALA A 290 4.51 13.74 -21.95
C ALA A 290 3.18 14.29 -22.49
N ALA A 291 2.25 13.38 -22.81
CA ALA A 291 1.07 13.68 -23.59
C ALA A 291 0.45 15.00 -23.13
N THR A 292 0.55 16.01 -23.98
CA THR A 292 -0.34 17.17 -23.91
C THR A 292 -1.73 16.61 -24.12
N GLU A 293 -2.59 16.79 -23.13
CA GLU A 293 -4.02 16.52 -23.28
C GLU A 293 -4.51 17.18 -24.58
N PRO A 294 -5.33 16.50 -25.41
CA PRO A 294 -5.89 17.13 -26.58
C PRO A 294 -6.80 18.30 -26.15
N PRO A 295 -6.86 19.41 -26.93
CA PRO A 295 -7.69 20.55 -26.57
C PRO A 295 -9.17 20.17 -26.54
N LEU A 296 -9.84 20.49 -25.43
CA LEU A 296 -11.29 20.48 -25.30
C LEU A 296 -11.89 21.72 -25.98
N ASP A 297 -11.78 21.79 -27.31
CA ASP A 297 -12.49 22.80 -28.12
C ASP A 297 -13.52 22.10 -29.01
N ALA A 298 -14.62 21.70 -28.38
CA ALA A 298 -15.90 21.57 -29.07
C ALA A 298 -16.87 22.53 -28.38
N GLU A 299 -17.19 23.63 -29.06
CA GLU A 299 -18.22 24.58 -28.67
C GLU A 299 -19.51 23.84 -28.22
N PRO A 300 -20.02 24.08 -27.00
CA PRO A 300 -21.25 23.45 -26.57
C PRO A 300 -22.43 24.09 -27.30
N GLY A 301 -23.14 23.28 -28.08
CA GLY A 301 -24.45 23.63 -28.62
C GLY A 301 -25.42 23.99 -27.49
N PRO A 302 -26.40 24.89 -27.75
CA PRO A 302 -27.34 25.32 -26.74
C PRO A 302 -28.35 24.19 -26.54
N ASP A 303 -28.17 23.38 -25.49
CA ASP A 303 -29.21 22.66 -24.73
C ASP A 303 -28.57 21.63 -23.76
N ALA A 304 -27.59 22.06 -22.95
CA ALA A 304 -27.01 21.20 -21.92
C ALA A 304 -27.89 21.23 -20.65
N MET A 305 -28.55 20.08 -20.39
CA MET A 305 -29.16 19.77 -19.09
C MET A 305 -28.17 19.98 -17.93
N PRO A 306 -28.64 20.30 -16.71
CA PRO A 306 -27.77 20.56 -15.56
C PRO A 306 -26.82 19.39 -15.29
N ALA A 307 -25.53 19.71 -15.12
CA ALA A 307 -24.47 18.75 -14.86
C ALA A 307 -24.76 17.94 -13.58
N PRO A 308 -24.48 16.62 -13.57
CA PRO A 308 -24.60 15.80 -12.37
C PRO A 308 -23.63 16.27 -11.28
N PRO A 309 -23.97 16.10 -9.98
CA PRO A 309 -23.09 16.50 -8.89
C PRO A 309 -21.74 15.74 -8.96
N PRO A 310 -20.65 16.36 -8.46
CA PRO A 310 -19.33 15.74 -8.49
C PRO A 310 -19.34 14.40 -7.76
N ALA A 311 -18.74 13.38 -8.37
CA ALA A 311 -18.61 12.06 -7.76
C ALA A 311 -17.86 12.17 -6.42
N PRO A 312 -18.24 11.38 -5.39
CA PRO A 312 -17.55 11.40 -4.11
C PRO A 312 -16.08 11.00 -4.27
N PRO A 313 -15.15 11.61 -3.52
CA PRO A 313 -13.73 11.30 -3.61
C PRO A 313 -13.48 9.83 -3.27
N LEU A 314 -12.64 9.16 -4.07
CA LEU A 314 -12.23 7.78 -3.79
C LEU A 314 -11.36 7.76 -2.51
N LEU A 315 -11.73 6.93 -1.54
CA LEU A 315 -10.95 6.74 -0.33
C LEU A 315 -9.71 5.89 -0.64
N ARG A 316 -8.54 6.41 -0.29
CA ARG A 316 -7.25 5.76 -0.54
C ARG A 316 -6.64 5.35 0.79
N THR A 317 -6.59 4.05 1.05
CA THR A 317 -6.12 3.47 2.33
C THR A 317 -4.62 3.64 2.54
N LEU A 318 -3.78 3.42 1.51
CA LEU A 318 -2.32 3.40 1.67
C LEU A 318 -1.72 4.69 2.27
N PRO A 319 -2.08 5.91 1.83
CA PRO A 319 -1.59 7.14 2.47
C PRO A 319 -1.95 7.25 3.96
N ILE A 320 -3.10 6.71 4.36
CA ILE A 320 -3.55 6.70 5.75
C ILE A 320 -2.67 5.74 6.58
N LEU A 321 -2.40 4.55 6.04
CA LEU A 321 -1.51 3.56 6.66
C LEU A 321 -0.07 4.11 6.79
N ASP A 322 0.44 4.82 5.77
CA ASP A 322 1.79 5.39 5.83
C ASP A 322 1.93 6.50 6.88
N ARG A 323 0.88 7.30 7.11
CA ARG A 323 0.83 8.27 8.22
C ARG A 323 0.82 7.53 9.56
N MET A 324 -0.08 6.57 9.72
CA MET A 324 -0.22 5.76 10.93
C MET A 324 1.10 5.08 11.34
N ARG A 325 1.82 4.45 10.38
CA ARG A 325 3.06 3.71 10.66
C ARG A 325 4.16 4.55 11.32
N ARG A 326 4.13 5.88 11.15
CA ARG A 326 5.10 6.83 11.73
C ARG A 326 4.75 7.24 13.16
N VAL A 327 3.59 6.83 13.65
CA VAL A 327 3.08 7.16 14.98
C VAL A 327 3.35 5.99 15.91
N GLU A 328 3.90 6.28 17.07
CA GLU A 328 4.09 5.32 18.15
C GLU A 328 2.74 4.75 18.61
N GLY A 329 2.66 3.44 18.85
CA GLY A 329 1.45 2.75 19.30
C GLY A 329 1.29 1.38 18.64
N TRP A 330 0.23 0.68 19.01
CA TRP A 330 -0.07 -0.68 18.54
C TRP A 330 -1.32 -0.62 17.66
N LEU A 331 -1.12 -0.81 16.35
CA LEU A 331 -2.18 -1.00 15.38
C LEU A 331 -1.52 -1.52 14.10
N GLU A 332 -1.84 -2.75 13.71
CA GLU A 332 -1.29 -3.39 12.51
C GLU A 332 -2.01 -2.92 11.23
N ASP A 333 -1.38 -3.09 10.07
CA ASP A 333 -1.91 -2.57 8.81
C ASP A 333 -3.28 -3.17 8.44
N ASP A 334 -3.50 -4.45 8.72
CA ASP A 334 -4.74 -5.19 8.51
C ASP A 334 -5.85 -4.80 9.49
N GLU A 335 -5.50 -4.42 10.72
CA GLU A 335 -6.44 -3.82 11.68
C GLU A 335 -6.82 -2.41 11.23
N ALA A 336 -5.83 -1.60 10.85
CA ALA A 336 -6.05 -0.25 10.36
C ALA A 336 -6.87 -0.20 9.05
N ASP A 337 -6.68 -1.14 8.13
CA ASP A 337 -7.52 -1.26 6.92
C ASP A 337 -8.98 -1.52 7.28
N LEU A 338 -9.25 -2.39 8.26
CA LEU A 338 -10.60 -2.62 8.76
C LEU A 338 -11.18 -1.38 9.47
N LEU A 339 -10.38 -0.67 10.26
CA LEU A 339 -10.79 0.59 10.90
C LEU A 339 -11.13 1.67 9.85
N ILE A 340 -10.35 1.75 8.76
CA ILE A 340 -10.61 2.64 7.62
C ILE A 340 -11.93 2.28 6.95
N ALA A 341 -12.17 1.00 6.68
CA ALA A 341 -13.40 0.52 6.07
C ALA A 341 -14.63 0.84 6.95
N ALA A 342 -14.57 0.55 8.25
CA ALA A 342 -15.67 0.81 9.19
C ALA A 342 -15.96 2.31 9.31
N THR A 343 -14.92 3.14 9.42
CA THR A 343 -15.05 4.60 9.50
C THR A 343 -15.67 5.17 8.23
N ALA A 344 -15.18 4.74 7.07
CA ALA A 344 -15.70 5.20 5.79
C ALA A 344 -17.16 4.80 5.58
N GLU A 345 -17.54 3.60 6.01
CA GLU A 345 -18.92 3.13 5.94
C GLU A 345 -19.83 3.96 6.86
N ALA A 346 -19.41 4.24 8.10
CA ALA A 346 -20.14 5.10 9.01
C ALA A 346 -20.37 6.50 8.40
N LEU A 347 -19.33 7.11 7.83
CA LEU A 347 -19.42 8.44 7.22
C LEU A 347 -20.27 8.49 5.95
N ARG A 348 -20.45 7.36 5.24
CA ARG A 348 -21.28 7.30 4.02
C ARG A 348 -22.74 6.98 4.31
N THR A 349 -23.00 6.14 5.30
CA THR A 349 -24.34 5.55 5.51
C THR A 349 -25.14 6.22 6.61
N LEU A 350 -24.48 6.93 7.52
CA LEU A 350 -25.14 7.63 8.62
C LEU A 350 -25.38 9.11 8.30
N PRO A 351 -26.33 9.78 8.98
CA PRO A 351 -26.55 11.21 8.80
C PRO A 351 -25.42 12.04 9.40
N ALA A 352 -24.98 13.07 8.66
CA ALA A 352 -24.05 14.08 9.13
C ALA A 352 -24.75 15.15 10.01
N PRO A 353 -24.03 15.89 10.89
CA PRO A 353 -22.60 15.76 11.18
C PRO A 353 -22.28 14.52 12.00
N HIS A 354 -21.09 13.95 11.78
CA HIS A 354 -20.66 12.74 12.47
C HIS A 354 -19.77 13.06 13.67
N THR A 355 -19.91 12.27 14.72
CA THR A 355 -18.94 12.21 15.81
C THR A 355 -18.32 10.82 15.84
N LEU A 356 -17.00 10.75 15.73
CA LEU A 356 -16.21 9.52 15.89
C LEU A 356 -15.50 9.63 17.23
N VAL A 357 -15.70 8.67 18.14
CA VAL A 357 -15.12 8.71 19.49
C VAL A 357 -14.08 7.62 19.61
N GLU A 358 -12.93 7.95 20.16
CA GLU A 358 -11.86 7.01 20.50
C GLU A 358 -11.58 7.11 22.00
N VAL A 359 -11.62 5.97 22.68
CA VAL A 359 -11.21 5.83 24.09
C VAL A 359 -9.89 5.08 24.12
N GLY A 360 -8.85 5.72 24.65
CA GLY A 360 -7.48 5.22 24.60
C GLY A 360 -6.79 5.65 23.31
N SER A 361 -6.18 6.82 23.32
CA SER A 361 -5.56 7.44 22.13
C SER A 361 -4.04 7.37 22.14
N TYR A 362 -3.41 7.12 23.29
CA TYR A 362 -1.96 7.00 23.47
C TYR A 362 -1.18 8.13 22.76
N CYS A 363 -0.39 7.82 21.72
CA CYS A 363 0.35 8.80 20.92
C CYS A 363 -0.35 9.19 19.60
N GLY A 364 -1.57 8.72 19.38
CA GLY A 364 -2.47 9.13 18.30
C GLY A 364 -2.46 8.25 17.06
N ARG A 365 -2.05 6.97 17.16
CA ARG A 365 -1.83 6.09 15.99
C ARG A 365 -3.14 5.79 15.25
N SER A 366 -4.14 5.31 15.97
CA SER A 366 -5.52 5.09 15.49
C SER A 366 -6.25 6.41 15.24
N THR A 367 -6.03 7.45 16.06
CA THR A 367 -6.60 8.79 15.85
C THR A 367 -6.24 9.37 14.48
N VAL A 368 -4.98 9.20 14.04
CA VAL A 368 -4.52 9.61 12.71
C VAL A 368 -5.24 8.86 11.60
N VAL A 369 -5.57 7.58 11.81
CA VAL A 369 -6.36 6.79 10.87
C VAL A 369 -7.76 7.39 10.74
N LEU A 370 -8.46 7.57 11.86
CA LEU A 370 -9.82 8.14 11.89
C LEU A 370 -9.86 9.53 11.23
N GLY A 371 -8.98 10.44 11.66
CA GLY A 371 -8.92 11.82 11.15
C GLY A 371 -8.57 11.89 9.66
N SER A 372 -7.67 11.01 9.19
CA SER A 372 -7.31 10.97 7.77
C SER A 372 -8.44 10.45 6.89
N VAL A 373 -9.29 9.52 7.38
CA VAL A 373 -10.49 9.09 6.65
C VAL A 373 -11.48 10.27 6.53
N VAL A 374 -11.71 11.02 7.60
CA VAL A 374 -12.57 12.21 7.59
C VAL A 374 -12.07 13.23 6.56
N GLN A 375 -10.76 13.55 6.56
CA GLN A 375 -10.16 14.46 5.58
C GLN A 375 -10.31 13.94 4.14
N ALA A 376 -10.00 12.65 3.92
CA ALA A 376 -10.03 12.06 2.58
C ALA A 376 -11.43 12.07 1.98
N LEU A 377 -12.47 11.84 2.80
CA LEU A 377 -13.86 11.88 2.38
C LEU A 377 -14.48 13.28 2.42
N ARG A 378 -13.75 14.29 2.92
CA ARG A 378 -14.25 15.64 3.16
C ARG A 378 -15.56 15.63 3.97
N ALA A 379 -15.66 14.71 4.91
CA ALA A 379 -16.87 14.51 5.70
C ALA A 379 -17.01 15.62 6.76
N ARG A 380 -18.24 16.05 7.03
CA ARG A 380 -18.55 16.91 8.19
C ARG A 380 -18.52 16.06 9.45
N ALA A 381 -17.33 15.84 9.99
CA ALA A 381 -17.12 14.95 11.12
C ALA A 381 -16.05 15.48 12.08
N THR A 382 -16.20 15.15 13.35
CA THR A 382 -15.20 15.41 14.41
C THR A 382 -14.74 14.06 14.98
N VAL A 383 -13.42 13.91 15.13
CA VAL A 383 -12.82 12.80 15.87
C VAL A 383 -12.55 13.29 17.29
N VAL A 384 -13.16 12.66 18.29
CA VAL A 384 -12.94 13.00 19.70
C VAL A 384 -12.08 11.91 20.33
N ALA A 385 -10.85 12.28 20.66
CA ALA A 385 -9.84 11.42 21.27
C ALA A 385 -9.86 11.62 22.79
N ILE A 386 -10.09 10.55 23.56
CA ILE A 386 -10.25 10.58 25.01
C ILE A 386 -9.16 9.72 25.65
N ASP A 387 -8.24 10.36 26.38
CA ASP A 387 -7.15 9.67 27.07
C ASP A 387 -6.61 10.56 28.22
N PRO A 388 -6.37 10.02 29.44
CA PRO A 388 -5.70 10.76 30.51
C PRO A 388 -4.28 11.22 30.14
N HIS A 389 -3.65 10.53 29.19
CA HIS A 389 -2.29 10.70 28.70
C HIS A 389 -1.18 10.51 29.74
N GLU A 390 -1.45 9.69 30.75
CA GLU A 390 -0.50 9.33 31.81
C GLU A 390 0.48 8.21 31.39
N GLY A 391 0.29 7.63 30.20
CA GLY A 391 1.13 6.55 29.67
C GLY A 391 0.85 5.17 30.28
N LEU A 392 -0.32 5.00 30.90
CA LEU A 392 -0.77 3.72 31.46
C LEU A 392 -1.33 2.82 30.35
N VAL A 393 -0.83 1.59 30.25
CA VAL A 393 -1.26 0.59 29.25
C VAL A 393 -1.38 -0.80 29.88
N GLY A 394 -2.12 -1.69 29.23
CA GLY A 394 -2.28 -3.09 29.63
C GLY A 394 -3.63 -3.37 30.29
N ALA A 395 -3.66 -4.37 31.16
CA ALA A 395 -4.89 -4.87 31.79
C ALA A 395 -4.71 -4.99 33.31
N ALA A 396 -5.67 -4.50 34.09
CA ALA A 396 -5.60 -4.51 35.55
C ALA A 396 -5.59 -5.93 36.15
N ASP A 397 -6.21 -6.89 35.46
CA ASP A 397 -6.28 -8.30 35.86
C ASP A 397 -5.06 -9.13 35.43
N GLN A 398 -4.11 -8.55 34.70
CA GLN A 398 -2.87 -9.19 34.27
C GLN A 398 -1.62 -8.40 34.69
N SER A 399 -1.38 -7.26 34.04
CA SER A 399 -0.26 -6.37 34.30
C SER A 399 -0.51 -5.00 33.70
N LEU A 400 -0.43 -3.96 34.53
CA LEU A 400 -0.39 -2.58 34.10
C LEU A 400 1.06 -2.11 33.96
N GLN A 401 1.33 -1.35 32.91
CA GLN A 401 2.62 -0.70 32.69
C GLN A 401 2.42 0.80 32.59
N THR A 402 3.21 1.56 33.33
CA THR A 402 3.21 3.03 33.27
C THR A 402 4.46 3.50 32.55
N GLY A 403 4.28 3.98 31.32
CA GLY A 403 5.31 4.63 30.52
C GLY A 403 5.40 6.13 30.80
N ALA A 404 6.12 6.85 29.94
CA ALA A 404 6.16 8.31 29.99
C ALA A 404 4.83 8.91 29.48
N PRO A 405 4.35 10.03 30.06
CA PRO A 405 3.16 10.73 29.60
C PRO A 405 3.16 10.95 28.08
N THR A 406 1.99 10.79 27.47
CA THR A 406 1.85 10.68 26.00
C THR A 406 1.31 11.95 25.35
N LEU A 407 0.78 12.89 26.14
CA LEU A 407 0.06 14.09 25.68
C LEU A 407 0.86 14.91 24.66
N ASP A 408 2.12 15.17 24.96
CA ASP A 408 3.00 15.95 24.08
C ASP A 408 3.32 15.22 22.77
N ARG A 409 3.43 13.88 22.82
CA ARG A 409 3.62 13.07 21.62
C ARG A 409 2.34 13.08 20.79
N PHE A 410 1.18 12.89 21.42
CA PHE A 410 -0.14 12.97 20.79
C PHE A 410 -0.36 14.32 20.08
N ARG A 411 -0.18 15.45 20.78
CA ARG A 411 -0.36 16.80 20.17
C ARG A 411 0.56 17.01 18.98
N ARG A 412 1.83 16.59 19.07
CA ARG A 412 2.76 16.64 17.93
C ARG A 412 2.31 15.75 16.77
N THR A 413 1.77 14.57 17.06
CA THR A 413 1.23 13.67 16.04
C THR A 413 0.08 14.33 15.28
N ILE A 414 -0.91 14.91 16.00
CA ILE A 414 -2.07 15.57 15.40
C ILE A 414 -1.63 16.75 14.53
N ALA A 415 -0.78 17.63 15.06
CA ALA A 415 -0.28 18.80 14.34
C ALA A 415 0.54 18.42 13.09
N ARG A 416 1.43 17.43 13.18
CA ARG A 416 2.26 16.98 12.04
C ARG A 416 1.45 16.35 10.91
N ASN A 417 0.27 15.81 11.22
CA ASN A 417 -0.64 15.25 10.23
C ASN A 417 -1.71 16.26 9.76
N GLY A 418 -1.66 17.50 10.25
CA GLY A 418 -2.61 18.57 9.90
C GLY A 418 -4.04 18.22 10.31
N LEU A 419 -4.21 17.62 11.49
CA LEU A 419 -5.50 17.12 11.97
C LEU A 419 -6.15 18.01 13.05
N ASP A 420 -5.56 19.17 13.36
CA ASP A 420 -6.04 20.06 14.42
C ASP A 420 -7.49 20.53 14.23
N ASP A 421 -7.94 20.70 12.98
CA ASP A 421 -9.32 21.12 12.65
C ASP A 421 -10.35 19.98 12.70
N VAL A 422 -9.88 18.73 12.83
CA VAL A 422 -10.73 17.53 12.77
C VAL A 422 -10.74 16.78 14.12
N VAL A 423 -9.65 16.87 14.87
CA VAL A 423 -9.44 16.13 16.12
C VAL A 423 -9.65 17.04 17.33
N GLU A 424 -10.64 16.70 18.15
CA GLU A 424 -10.86 17.25 19.47
C GLU A 424 -10.21 16.31 20.50
N LEU A 425 -9.35 16.86 21.37
CA LEU A 425 -8.74 16.10 22.47
C LEU A 425 -9.47 16.39 23.78
N ILE A 426 -9.88 15.33 24.47
CA ILE A 426 -10.35 15.37 25.86
C ILE A 426 -9.33 14.63 26.73
N GLN A 427 -8.52 15.38 27.47
CA GLN A 427 -7.54 14.81 28.39
C GLN A 427 -8.21 14.43 29.72
N ALA A 428 -8.88 13.28 29.76
CA ALA A 428 -9.56 12.77 30.93
C ALA A 428 -9.71 11.24 30.85
N CYS A 429 -10.06 10.63 31.99
CA CYS A 429 -10.60 9.28 31.97
C CYS A 429 -11.96 9.27 31.27
N SER A 430 -12.24 8.22 30.48
CA SER A 430 -13.51 8.04 29.77
C SER A 430 -14.76 8.24 30.64
N PHE A 431 -14.74 7.68 31.85
CA PHE A 431 -15.86 7.72 32.81
C PHE A 431 -16.05 9.08 33.50
N ASP A 432 -15.12 10.02 33.33
CA ASP A 432 -15.24 11.39 33.84
C ASP A 432 -15.71 12.38 32.73
N VAL A 433 -15.96 11.88 31.51
CA VAL A 433 -16.40 12.71 30.37
C VAL A 433 -17.91 12.76 30.29
N ASP A 434 -18.50 13.92 30.57
CA ASP A 434 -19.91 14.18 30.28
C ASP A 434 -20.17 14.14 28.78
N TRP A 435 -21.13 13.31 28.34
CA TRP A 435 -21.39 13.08 26.92
C TRP A 435 -22.88 13.14 26.58
N ASP A 436 -23.23 13.93 25.55
CA ASP A 436 -24.60 14.08 25.06
C ASP A 436 -24.71 14.03 23.52
N ARG A 437 -23.58 13.89 22.81
CA ARG A 437 -23.52 13.93 21.33
C ARG A 437 -23.80 12.57 20.70
N PRO A 438 -24.49 12.49 19.55
CA PRO A 438 -24.65 11.22 18.82
C PRO A 438 -23.30 10.72 18.27
N ILE A 439 -23.07 9.42 18.36
CA ILE A 439 -21.82 8.76 17.94
C ILE A 439 -22.08 7.90 16.71
N SER A 440 -21.34 8.14 15.62
CA SER A 440 -21.39 7.34 14.39
C SER A 440 -20.48 6.12 14.46
N LEU A 441 -19.32 6.26 15.12
CA LEU A 441 -18.36 5.18 15.37
C LEU A 441 -17.71 5.41 16.74
N LEU A 442 -17.68 4.36 17.56
CA LEU A 442 -16.98 4.32 18.84
C LEU A 442 -15.83 3.32 18.75
N LEU A 443 -14.59 3.74 18.99
CA LEU A 443 -13.41 2.89 19.13
C LEU A 443 -13.06 2.75 20.61
N ILE A 444 -12.98 1.52 21.11
CA ILE A 444 -12.56 1.16 22.46
C ILE A 444 -11.19 0.50 22.37
N ASP A 445 -10.16 1.22 22.85
CA ASP A 445 -8.75 0.80 22.89
C ASP A 445 -8.04 1.36 24.14
N GLY A 446 -8.75 1.37 25.27
CA GLY A 446 -8.25 1.82 26.58
C GLY A 446 -7.44 0.75 27.30
N LEU A 447 -7.87 0.39 28.51
CA LEU A 447 -7.29 -0.74 29.24
C LEU A 447 -8.00 -2.05 28.89
N HIS A 448 -7.24 -3.14 28.85
CA HIS A 448 -7.65 -4.39 28.20
C HIS A 448 -8.18 -5.47 29.17
N ASP A 449 -8.62 -5.07 30.36
CA ASP A 449 -9.41 -5.92 31.27
C ASP A 449 -10.92 -5.71 31.08
N TYR A 450 -11.70 -6.70 31.52
CA TYR A 450 -13.14 -6.71 31.30
C TYR A 450 -13.85 -5.51 31.92
N GLU A 451 -13.48 -5.15 33.15
CA GLU A 451 -14.10 -4.08 33.92
C GLU A 451 -13.91 -2.72 33.26
N ASN A 452 -12.70 -2.44 32.75
CA ASN A 452 -12.40 -1.21 32.02
C ASN A 452 -13.16 -1.13 30.68
N VAL A 453 -13.09 -2.18 29.84
CA VAL A 453 -13.84 -2.19 28.57
C VAL A 453 -15.34 -2.04 28.80
N ALA A 454 -15.90 -2.76 29.79
CA ALA A 454 -17.31 -2.67 30.12
C ALA A 454 -17.71 -1.26 30.59
N ARG A 455 -16.85 -0.59 31.35
CA ARG A 455 -17.07 0.79 31.80
C ARG A 455 -17.05 1.76 30.63
N ASP A 456 -16.06 1.67 29.75
CA ASP A 456 -15.93 2.54 28.57
C ASP A 456 -17.13 2.38 27.63
N VAL A 457 -17.56 1.13 27.39
CA VAL A 457 -18.76 0.88 26.59
C VAL A 457 -20.00 1.46 27.26
N ARG A 458 -20.24 1.19 28.55
CA ARG A 458 -21.43 1.73 29.25
C ARG A 458 -21.51 3.26 29.20
N GLN A 459 -20.38 3.96 29.17
CA GLN A 459 -20.34 5.41 29.08
C GLN A 459 -20.91 5.93 27.74
N PHE A 460 -20.57 5.28 26.63
CA PHE A 460 -20.81 5.82 25.30
C PHE A 460 -21.85 5.05 24.47
N GLU A 461 -22.14 3.80 24.81
CA GLU A 461 -22.95 2.88 23.99
C GLU A 461 -24.35 3.46 23.68
N ALA A 462 -25.01 4.06 24.67
CA ALA A 462 -26.34 4.65 24.52
C ALA A 462 -26.40 5.78 23.47
N HIS A 463 -25.25 6.40 23.18
CA HIS A 463 -25.13 7.49 22.20
C HIS A 463 -24.76 7.00 20.79
N VAL A 464 -24.39 5.72 20.63
CA VAL A 464 -24.14 5.12 19.32
C VAL A 464 -25.46 5.03 18.55
N VAL A 465 -25.54 5.74 17.43
CA VAL A 465 -26.79 5.85 16.65
C VAL A 465 -27.19 4.50 16.04
N PRO A 466 -28.49 4.28 15.71
CA PRO A 466 -28.90 3.14 14.91
C PRO A 466 -28.11 3.08 13.59
N GLY A 467 -27.55 1.91 13.27
CA GLY A 467 -26.63 1.72 12.14
C GLY A 467 -25.16 2.07 12.45
N GLY A 468 -24.88 2.70 13.59
CA GLY A 468 -23.54 3.05 14.04
C GLY A 468 -22.71 1.86 14.50
N PHE A 469 -21.40 2.09 14.61
CA PHE A 469 -20.41 1.04 14.82
C PHE A 469 -19.75 1.17 16.19
N ILE A 470 -19.41 0.03 16.78
CA ILE A 470 -18.42 -0.05 17.86
C ILE A 470 -17.27 -0.93 17.38
N VAL A 471 -16.05 -0.46 17.60
CA VAL A 471 -14.81 -1.13 17.25
C VAL A 471 -14.06 -1.43 18.54
N PHE A 472 -13.63 -2.66 18.71
CA PHE A 472 -12.83 -3.10 19.86
C PHE A 472 -11.45 -3.53 19.36
N HIS A 473 -10.40 -2.93 19.90
CA HIS A 473 -9.05 -3.44 19.70
C HIS A 473 -8.77 -4.58 20.69
N ASP A 474 -7.77 -5.41 20.40
CA ASP A 474 -7.32 -6.46 21.31
C ASP A 474 -8.37 -7.53 21.69
N TYR A 475 -9.33 -7.78 20.79
CA TYR A 475 -10.20 -8.96 20.82
C TYR A 475 -9.39 -10.23 20.50
N ALA A 476 -8.64 -10.72 21.47
CA ALA A 476 -7.74 -11.85 21.32
C ALA A 476 -7.47 -12.58 22.64
N ALA A 477 -6.97 -13.82 22.54
CA ALA A 477 -6.75 -14.70 23.70
C ALA A 477 -5.74 -14.16 24.73
N TYR A 478 -4.88 -13.23 24.35
CA TYR A 478 -3.93 -12.58 25.28
C TYR A 478 -4.58 -11.47 26.12
N TYR A 479 -5.78 -11.00 25.76
CA TYR A 479 -6.63 -10.15 26.60
C TYR A 479 -8.05 -10.75 26.73
N PRO A 480 -8.20 -11.83 27.53
CA PRO A 480 -9.47 -12.56 27.64
C PRO A 480 -10.61 -11.70 28.19
N GLY A 481 -10.32 -10.62 28.93
CA GLY A 481 -11.32 -9.67 29.42
C GLY A 481 -12.06 -8.97 28.27
N VAL A 482 -11.33 -8.45 27.28
CA VAL A 482 -11.90 -7.84 26.07
C VAL A 482 -12.72 -8.87 25.29
N GLN A 483 -12.14 -10.06 25.05
CA GLN A 483 -12.80 -11.11 24.29
C GLN A 483 -14.14 -11.52 24.93
N ARG A 484 -14.14 -11.75 26.26
CA ARG A 484 -15.35 -12.12 27.01
C ARG A 484 -16.43 -11.04 26.92
N PHE A 485 -16.07 -9.77 27.10
CA PHE A 485 -17.04 -8.68 27.04
C PHE A 485 -17.71 -8.59 25.65
N VAL A 486 -16.91 -8.65 24.59
CA VAL A 486 -17.43 -8.57 23.21
C VAL A 486 -18.31 -9.77 22.87
N ASP A 487 -17.94 -10.98 23.31
CA ASP A 487 -18.75 -12.19 23.12
C ASP A 487 -20.11 -12.08 23.83
N GLU A 488 -20.13 -11.56 25.06
CA GLU A 488 -21.37 -11.28 25.81
C GLU A 488 -22.23 -10.21 25.13
N LEU A 489 -21.62 -9.13 24.65
CA LEU A 489 -22.30 -8.05 23.92
C LEU A 489 -23.00 -8.58 22.67
N LEU A 490 -22.33 -9.45 21.91
CA LEU A 490 -22.88 -10.10 20.73
C LEU A 490 -23.98 -11.11 21.07
N ALA A 491 -23.81 -11.88 22.16
CA ALA A 491 -24.83 -12.82 22.63
C ALA A 491 -26.11 -12.10 23.10
N GLY A 492 -25.99 -10.86 23.60
CA GLY A 492 -27.13 -10.02 23.99
C GLY A 492 -28.02 -9.56 22.83
N GLY A 493 -27.54 -9.64 21.58
CA GLY A 493 -28.34 -9.36 20.37
C GLY A 493 -28.57 -7.87 20.07
N THR A 494 -28.14 -6.95 20.93
CA THR A 494 -28.20 -5.49 20.71
C THR A 494 -27.24 -5.03 19.62
N PHE A 495 -26.17 -5.80 19.38
CA PHE A 495 -25.20 -5.58 18.32
C PHE A 495 -25.01 -6.83 17.49
N ARG A 496 -24.63 -6.65 16.22
CA ARG A 496 -24.22 -7.73 15.34
C ARG A 496 -22.75 -7.61 14.96
N ARG A 497 -22.07 -8.75 14.82
CA ARG A 497 -20.71 -8.80 14.29
C ARG A 497 -20.72 -8.39 12.82
N VAL A 498 -19.77 -7.54 12.43
CA VAL A 498 -19.55 -7.10 11.03
C VAL A 498 -18.32 -7.81 10.46
N ALA A 499 -17.16 -7.60 11.07
CA ALA A 499 -15.89 -8.14 10.60
C ALA A 499 -14.87 -8.20 11.74
N CYS A 500 -13.82 -8.98 11.55
CA CYS A 500 -12.67 -9.02 12.45
C CYS A 500 -11.40 -9.18 11.61
N ALA A 501 -10.41 -8.34 11.86
CA ALA A 501 -9.08 -8.42 11.27
C ALA A 501 -8.09 -8.49 12.42
N ARG A 502 -7.33 -9.59 12.50
CA ARG A 502 -6.46 -9.92 13.65
C ARG A 502 -7.22 -9.80 14.98
N SER A 503 -6.90 -8.78 15.78
CA SER A 503 -7.50 -8.50 17.08
C SER A 503 -8.53 -7.35 17.05
N LEU A 504 -8.71 -6.67 15.90
CA LEU A 504 -9.70 -5.61 15.77
C LEU A 504 -11.07 -6.19 15.39
N MET A 505 -12.04 -6.11 16.29
CA MET A 505 -13.43 -6.54 16.09
C MET A 505 -14.34 -5.35 15.81
N VAL A 506 -15.11 -5.41 14.73
CA VAL A 506 -16.14 -4.42 14.38
C VAL A 506 -17.53 -5.01 14.59
N VAL A 507 -18.35 -4.32 15.37
CA VAL A 507 -19.77 -4.62 15.60
C VAL A 507 -20.64 -3.42 15.22
N GLN A 508 -21.91 -3.66 14.91
CA GLN A 508 -22.84 -2.62 14.47
C GLN A 508 -24.16 -2.69 15.23
N ARG A 509 -24.69 -1.52 15.61
CA ARG A 509 -26.04 -1.37 16.16
C ARG A 509 -27.05 -1.54 15.02
N PRO A 510 -27.97 -2.52 15.06
CA PRO A 510 -28.98 -2.66 14.02
C PRO A 510 -29.88 -1.43 13.91
N VAL A 511 -30.31 -1.11 12.69
CA VAL A 511 -31.39 -0.13 12.48
C VAL A 511 -32.71 -0.83 12.83
N ALA A 512 -33.44 -0.32 13.81
CA ALA A 512 -34.78 -0.86 14.10
C ALA A 512 -35.64 -0.74 12.84
N PRO A 513 -36.40 -1.78 12.46
CA PRO A 513 -37.31 -1.68 11.32
C PRO A 513 -38.30 -0.55 11.60
N THR A 514 -38.38 0.42 10.70
CA THR A 514 -39.40 1.47 10.77
C THR A 514 -40.76 0.78 10.82
N PRO A 515 -41.64 1.05 11.80
CA PRO A 515 -42.96 0.47 11.79
C PRO A 515 -43.62 0.89 10.48
N ALA A 516 -43.96 -0.10 9.64
CA ALA A 516 -44.63 0.14 8.38
C ALA A 516 -45.80 1.09 8.63
N GLY A 517 -45.74 2.27 8.00
CA GLY A 517 -46.74 3.29 8.16
C GLY A 517 -48.12 2.68 8.00
N ARG A 518 -49.00 2.93 8.98
CA ARG A 518 -50.41 2.56 8.90
C ARG A 518 -50.91 2.99 7.53
N SER A 519 -51.29 2.02 6.72
CA SER A 519 -51.94 2.25 5.44
C SER A 519 -53.11 3.21 5.67
N ARG A 520 -53.09 4.34 4.96
CA ARG A 520 -54.25 5.21 4.80
C ARG A 520 -55.44 4.33 4.37
N PRO A 521 -56.63 4.48 4.96
CA PRO A 521 -57.80 3.75 4.47
C PRO A 521 -58.06 4.15 3.02
N ALA A 522 -58.26 3.14 2.17
CA ALA A 522 -58.49 3.30 0.75
C ALA A 522 -59.69 4.22 0.47
N GLU A 523 -59.48 5.21 -0.39
CA GLU A 523 -60.56 5.96 -1.02
C GLU A 523 -61.46 5.00 -1.82
N ALA A 524 -62.76 5.06 -1.54
CA ALA A 524 -63.78 4.29 -2.23
C ALA A 524 -63.85 4.73 -3.70
N THR A 525 -63.67 3.78 -4.62
CA THR A 525 -63.96 3.96 -6.05
C THR A 525 -65.45 3.69 -6.32
N PRO A 526 -66.08 4.41 -7.26
CA PRO A 526 -67.53 4.42 -7.43
C PRO A 526 -68.03 3.18 -8.19
N HIS A 527 -69.14 2.62 -7.71
CA HIS A 527 -69.83 1.48 -8.33
C HIS A 527 -70.29 1.77 -9.76
N SER A 528 -69.86 0.94 -10.71
CA SER A 528 -70.46 0.82 -12.03
C SER A 528 -71.78 0.05 -11.95
N ALA A 529 -72.81 0.62 -12.58
CA ALA A 529 -74.18 0.10 -12.61
C ALA A 529 -74.31 -1.14 -13.52
N GLN A 530 -75.05 -2.15 -13.04
CA GLN A 530 -75.56 -3.26 -13.88
C GLN A 530 -76.99 -2.94 -14.39
N PRO A 531 -77.38 -3.44 -15.57
CA PRO A 531 -78.57 -3.00 -16.29
C PRO A 531 -79.85 -3.70 -15.82
N ALA A 532 -80.96 -2.95 -15.83
CA ALA A 532 -82.28 -3.42 -15.42
C ALA A 532 -82.93 -4.35 -16.47
N PRO A 533 -83.65 -5.41 -16.05
CA PRO A 533 -84.40 -6.28 -16.96
C PRO A 533 -85.74 -5.66 -17.42
N PRO A 534 -86.29 -6.12 -18.56
CA PRO A 534 -87.40 -5.47 -19.24
C PRO A 534 -88.75 -5.63 -18.51
N ARG A 535 -89.54 -4.55 -18.47
CA ARG A 535 -90.93 -4.52 -17.97
C ARG A 535 -91.93 -4.84 -19.09
N VAL A 536 -92.87 -5.76 -18.83
CA VAL A 536 -94.21 -5.82 -19.45
C VAL A 536 -95.17 -6.33 -18.37
N ARG A 537 -95.89 -5.43 -17.68
CA ARG A 537 -97.30 -4.99 -17.85
C ARG A 537 -98.36 -6.03 -17.43
N THR A 538 -98.99 -5.75 -16.29
CA THR A 538 -100.44 -5.57 -16.12
C THR A 538 -100.68 -4.50 -15.07
#